data_AF-A0A1X9SN31-F1
#
_entry.id   AF-A0A1X9SN31-F1
#
_cell.length_a   1.000
_cell.length_b   1.000
_cell.length_c   1.000
_cell.angle_alpha   90.00
_cell.angle_beta   90.00
_cell.angle_gamma   90.00
#
_symmetry.space_group_name_H-M   'P 1'
#
loop_
_entity.id
_entity.type
_entity.pdbx_description
1 polymer ?
#
loop_
_entity_poly.entity_id
_entity_poly.type
_entity_poly.pdbx_seq_one_letter_code
_entity_poly.pdbx_strand_id
1 'polypeptide(L)'
;MDNSLIIFGGLFLLSVIFSKISDKYGVPALLMFLSIGMLAGSDGLIGLEFDNAKIAENVGTIALIYILFSGGFNTNYKSIKPIFKSGIILATIGVAISAVITGIFAYYIMNFSILESLLFGAIISSTDAAAVFSIMRSIKLKNNLTSLLEFESGSNDPMAIFLTITLLGLLTATTIIDPYEMTIKLLLEFIIGGAMGYLFGIIIPSLINRIKLGSWGLYPVLLIALIAMLFGLSEKIGGNGYIAVYVAGIIANKKEFLYKKNLTGFFDGIAWMMQIFIFLTLGLLVFPSELPNVAMISILLSLVVMFISRPISVFISTMFSKYNFKERCFISWVGLRGVVPIILATYPLSAELENGQLIFNIIFFMVLISVLTQGTTLNKSAKLFGVIEPPKSTISNLPSSPISYSDIKQYRIGESSKVIGKNLTELGLPDDFLIILAKRDGELIKVSGSFEFMPNDILLILCNSELRYQKIIRIYEL
;
A
#
# COMPACT_ATOMS: atom_id res chain seq x y z
N MET A 1 0.45 -12.30 30.35
CA MET A 1 -0.38 -11.42 29.49
C MET A 1 0.03 -9.95 29.64
N ASP A 2 0.25 -9.47 30.87
CA ASP A 2 0.65 -8.07 31.10
C ASP A 2 2.03 -7.74 30.51
N ASN A 3 3.06 -8.57 30.75
CA ASN A 3 4.39 -8.34 30.17
C ASN A 3 4.40 -8.43 28.64
N SER A 4 3.65 -9.36 28.04
CA SER A 4 3.56 -9.50 26.58
C SER A 4 2.89 -8.29 25.92
N LEU A 5 1.88 -7.70 26.55
CA LEU A 5 1.22 -6.49 26.05
C LEU A 5 2.12 -5.26 26.15
N ILE A 6 2.88 -5.13 27.26
CA ILE A 6 3.86 -4.06 27.44
C ILE A 6 4.96 -4.17 26.37
N ILE A 7 5.50 -5.37 26.15
CA ILE A 7 6.54 -5.62 25.16
C ILE A 7 6.01 -5.32 23.75
N PHE A 8 4.88 -5.90 23.38
CA PHE A 8 4.30 -5.70 22.04
C PHE A 8 3.93 -4.23 21.80
N GLY A 9 3.27 -3.58 22.75
CA GLY A 9 2.94 -2.16 22.70
C GLY A 9 4.19 -1.28 22.63
N GLY A 10 5.25 -1.65 23.36
CA GLY A 10 6.56 -0.99 23.33
C GLY A 10 7.22 -1.09 21.96
N LEU A 11 7.28 -2.28 21.36
CA LEU A 11 7.83 -2.50 20.01
C LEU A 11 7.04 -1.73 18.94
N PHE A 12 5.71 -1.70 19.07
CA PHE A 12 4.86 -0.94 18.17
C PHE A 12 5.11 0.57 18.29
N LEU A 13 5.20 1.08 19.52
CA LEU A 13 5.50 2.49 19.79
C LEU A 13 6.89 2.88 19.28
N LEU A 14 7.90 2.03 19.50
CA LEU A 14 9.24 2.22 18.94
C LEU A 14 9.19 2.26 17.41
N SER A 15 8.46 1.36 16.77
CA SER A 15 8.29 1.35 15.31
C SER A 15 7.75 2.68 14.80
N VAL A 16 6.73 3.24 15.45
CA VAL A 16 6.15 4.55 15.09
C VAL A 16 7.13 5.71 15.34
N ILE A 17 7.95 5.66 16.39
CA ILE A 17 8.95 6.72 16.64
C ILE A 17 10.06 6.66 15.59
N PHE A 18 10.56 5.46 15.29
CA PHE A 18 11.67 5.25 14.37
C PHE A 18 11.27 5.47 12.90
N SER A 19 9.98 5.42 12.54
CA SER A 19 9.53 5.79 11.19
C SER A 19 9.85 7.26 10.85
N LYS A 20 9.88 8.17 11.84
CA LYS A 20 10.34 9.57 11.62
C LYS A 20 11.80 9.67 11.21
N ILE A 21 12.63 8.74 11.68
CA ILE A 21 14.04 8.66 11.32
C ILE A 21 14.16 8.22 9.86
N SER A 22 13.33 7.27 9.43
CA SER A 22 13.22 6.83 8.04
C SER A 22 12.92 8.00 7.09
N ASP A 23 11.96 8.88 7.43
CA ASP A 23 11.63 10.06 6.63
C ASP A 23 12.81 11.04 6.48
N LYS A 24 13.66 11.15 7.52
CA LYS A 24 14.81 12.06 7.53
C LYS A 24 15.99 11.55 6.70
N TYR A 25 16.28 10.25 6.75
CA TYR A 25 17.45 9.66 6.10
C TYR A 25 17.13 8.99 4.75
N GLY A 26 15.86 8.96 4.33
CA GLY A 26 15.45 8.38 3.04
C GLY A 26 15.57 6.86 2.98
N VAL A 27 15.66 6.21 4.14
CA VAL A 27 15.66 4.75 4.29
C VAL A 27 14.20 4.29 4.38
N PRO A 28 13.76 3.21 3.71
CA PRO A 28 12.39 2.73 3.82
C PRO A 28 11.99 2.35 5.25
N ALA A 29 10.84 2.83 5.73
CA ALA A 29 10.36 2.61 7.10
C ALA A 29 10.22 1.12 7.47
N LEU A 30 9.96 0.28 6.47
CA LEU A 30 9.84 -1.17 6.59
C LEU A 30 11.11 -1.81 7.17
N LEU A 31 12.30 -1.30 6.81
CA LEU A 31 13.57 -1.78 7.38
C LEU A 31 13.68 -1.45 8.86
N MET A 32 13.12 -0.34 9.31
CA MET A 32 13.13 0.02 10.73
C MET A 32 12.28 -0.96 11.53
N PHE A 33 11.09 -1.30 11.06
CA PHE A 33 10.21 -2.26 11.72
C PHE A 33 10.86 -3.64 11.80
N LEU A 34 11.45 -4.08 10.69
CA LEU A 34 12.16 -5.35 10.62
C LEU A 34 13.36 -5.40 11.55
N SER A 35 14.17 -4.33 11.59
CA SER A 35 15.34 -4.23 12.49
C SER A 35 14.92 -4.25 13.95
N ILE A 36 13.83 -3.55 14.31
CA ILE A 36 13.28 -3.57 15.67
C ILE A 36 12.82 -4.98 16.03
N GLY A 37 12.14 -5.69 15.12
CA GLY A 37 11.75 -7.08 15.31
C GLY A 37 12.96 -7.98 15.54
N MET A 38 13.98 -7.89 14.69
CA MET A 38 15.22 -8.69 14.83
C MET A 38 15.97 -8.41 16.13
N LEU A 39 16.09 -7.14 16.53
CA LEU A 39 16.72 -6.76 17.79
C LEU A 39 15.89 -7.20 19.01
N ALA A 40 14.59 -7.40 18.84
CA ALA A 40 13.72 -7.89 19.89
C ALA A 40 13.65 -9.42 19.94
N GLY A 41 13.92 -10.11 18.83
CA GLY A 41 13.81 -11.56 18.68
C GLY A 41 14.78 -12.38 19.53
N SER A 42 14.79 -13.68 19.29
CA SER A 42 15.55 -14.70 20.05
C SER A 42 17.06 -14.40 20.12
N ASP A 43 17.69 -14.09 18.99
CA ASP A 43 19.11 -13.68 18.93
C ASP A 43 19.31 -12.17 19.18
N GLY A 44 18.23 -11.45 19.48
CA GLY A 44 18.22 -10.02 19.70
C GLY A 44 18.73 -9.61 21.08
N LEU A 45 18.75 -8.30 21.32
CA LEU A 45 19.10 -7.71 22.62
C LEU A 45 18.06 -8.04 23.71
N ILE A 46 16.79 -8.25 23.32
CA ILE A 46 15.69 -8.53 24.24
C ILE A 46 15.50 -10.04 24.46
N GLY A 47 15.82 -10.87 23.45
CA GLY A 47 15.73 -12.33 23.56
C GLY A 47 14.30 -12.86 23.59
N LEU A 48 13.36 -12.25 22.84
CA LEU A 48 11.99 -12.77 22.75
C LEU A 48 11.97 -14.01 21.86
N GLU A 49 11.73 -15.16 22.48
CA GLU A 49 11.54 -16.41 21.74
C GLU A 49 10.24 -16.36 20.93
N PHE A 50 10.37 -16.38 19.61
CA PHE A 50 9.26 -16.47 18.67
C PHE A 50 9.63 -17.39 17.50
N ASP A 51 9.39 -18.69 17.69
CA ASP A 51 9.67 -19.72 16.69
C ASP A 51 8.36 -20.42 16.28
N ASN A 52 7.43 -19.64 15.71
CA ASN A 52 6.18 -20.19 15.23
C ASN A 52 5.82 -19.63 13.85
N ALA A 53 6.33 -20.31 12.83
CA ALA A 53 6.08 -19.99 11.43
C ALA A 53 4.57 -19.97 11.10
N LYS A 54 3.76 -20.82 11.73
CA LYS A 54 2.31 -20.86 11.47
C LYS A 54 1.58 -19.63 11.99
N ILE A 55 1.96 -19.12 13.17
CA ILE A 55 1.42 -17.86 13.69
C ILE A 55 1.85 -16.71 12.77
N ALA A 56 3.12 -16.68 12.34
CA ALA A 56 3.60 -15.65 11.41
C ALA A 56 2.86 -15.68 10.06
N GLU A 57 2.62 -16.87 9.50
CA GLU A 57 1.83 -17.09 8.28
C GLU A 57 0.39 -16.57 8.43
N ASN A 58 -0.27 -16.89 9.55
CA ASN A 58 -1.64 -16.45 9.84
C ASN A 58 -1.72 -14.92 10.00
N VAL A 59 -0.78 -14.32 10.74
CA VAL A 59 -0.67 -12.85 10.88
C VAL A 59 -0.43 -12.23 9.50
N GLY A 60 0.41 -12.84 8.68
CA GLY A 60 0.72 -12.35 7.35
C GLY A 60 -0.46 -12.42 6.39
N THR A 61 -1.24 -13.49 6.43
CA THR A 61 -2.49 -13.63 5.66
C THR A 61 -3.46 -12.50 6.00
N ILE A 62 -3.70 -12.27 7.30
CA ILE A 62 -4.60 -11.19 7.76
C ILE A 62 -4.06 -9.81 7.33
N ALA A 63 -2.76 -9.57 7.48
CA ALA A 63 -2.14 -8.32 7.08
C ALA A 63 -2.29 -8.06 5.57
N LEU A 64 -2.00 -9.06 4.73
CA LEU A 64 -2.11 -8.97 3.28
C LEU A 64 -3.53 -8.65 2.82
N ILE A 65 -4.55 -9.27 3.42
CA ILE A 65 -5.96 -9.00 3.09
C ILE A 65 -6.26 -7.50 3.14
N TYR A 66 -5.88 -6.84 4.24
CA TYR A 66 -6.16 -5.43 4.43
C TYR A 66 -5.18 -4.51 3.69
N ILE A 67 -3.92 -4.90 3.54
CA ILE A 67 -2.92 -4.16 2.75
C ILE A 67 -3.36 -4.11 1.29
N LEU A 68 -3.74 -5.25 0.70
CA LEU A 68 -4.18 -5.34 -0.70
C LEU A 68 -5.51 -4.61 -0.91
N PHE A 69 -6.48 -4.78 -0.01
CA PHE A 69 -7.72 -4.00 -0.10
C PHE A 69 -7.44 -2.50 -0.06
N SER A 70 -6.61 -2.03 0.88
CA SER A 70 -6.24 -0.61 1.00
C SER A 70 -5.50 -0.11 -0.24
N GLY A 71 -4.58 -0.90 -0.80
CA GLY A 71 -3.92 -0.61 -2.07
C GLY A 71 -4.91 -0.43 -3.22
N GLY A 72 -5.80 -1.39 -3.41
CA GLY A 72 -6.86 -1.30 -4.43
C GLY A 72 -7.81 -0.10 -4.19
N PHE A 73 -8.19 0.13 -2.93
CA PHE A 73 -9.11 1.19 -2.54
C PHE A 73 -8.50 2.60 -2.63
N ASN A 74 -7.17 2.74 -2.62
CA ASN A 74 -6.46 3.98 -2.89
C ASN A 74 -6.19 4.21 -4.39
N THR A 75 -6.33 3.18 -5.23
CA THR A 75 -5.94 3.29 -6.64
C THR A 75 -7.00 4.01 -7.47
N ASN A 76 -6.59 5.05 -8.21
CA ASN A 76 -7.49 5.79 -9.09
C ASN A 76 -7.71 5.07 -10.43
N TYR A 77 -8.93 4.57 -10.65
CA TYR A 77 -9.31 3.87 -11.88
C TYR A 77 -9.01 4.66 -13.18
N LYS A 78 -9.15 6.00 -13.16
CA LYS A 78 -8.88 6.83 -14.35
C LYS A 78 -7.41 6.78 -14.76
N SER A 79 -6.50 6.66 -13.79
CA SER A 79 -5.06 6.55 -14.03
C SER A 79 -4.64 5.14 -14.45
N ILE A 80 -5.35 4.10 -14.00
CA ILE A 80 -5.09 2.71 -14.39
C ILE A 80 -5.60 2.40 -15.81
N LYS A 81 -6.76 2.93 -16.21
CA LYS A 81 -7.39 2.61 -17.49
C LYS A 81 -6.43 2.61 -18.71
N PRO A 82 -5.55 3.60 -18.92
CA PRO A 82 -4.63 3.60 -20.08
C PRO A 82 -3.51 2.54 -20.00
N ILE A 83 -3.14 2.09 -18.79
CA ILE A 83 -1.99 1.20 -18.54
C ILE A 83 -2.41 -0.24 -18.21
N PHE A 84 -3.71 -0.49 -18.00
CA PHE A 84 -4.27 -1.74 -17.48
C PHE A 84 -3.72 -3.00 -18.16
N LYS A 85 -3.67 -3.01 -19.50
CA LYS A 85 -3.14 -4.15 -20.27
C LYS A 85 -1.67 -4.43 -19.95
N SER A 86 -0.83 -3.39 -19.92
CA SER A 86 0.60 -3.56 -19.63
C SER A 86 0.82 -4.00 -18.18
N GLY A 87 0.05 -3.43 -17.25
CA GLY A 87 0.14 -3.78 -15.83
C GLY A 87 -0.25 -5.23 -15.55
N ILE A 88 -1.34 -5.73 -16.14
CA ILE A 88 -1.73 -7.14 -15.98
C ILE A 88 -0.68 -8.09 -16.57
N ILE A 89 -0.14 -7.79 -17.76
CA ILE A 89 0.87 -8.64 -18.38
C ILE A 89 2.13 -8.72 -17.49
N LEU A 90 2.59 -7.57 -16.98
CA LEU A 90 3.70 -7.52 -16.03
C LEU A 90 3.41 -8.30 -14.74
N ALA A 91 2.20 -8.13 -14.19
CA ALA A 91 1.78 -8.77 -12.94
C ALA A 91 1.47 -10.28 -13.05
N THR A 92 1.38 -10.83 -14.27
CA THR A 92 1.07 -12.24 -14.50
C THR A 92 2.23 -12.94 -15.22
N ILE A 93 2.38 -12.67 -16.51
CA ILE A 93 3.43 -13.23 -17.37
C ILE A 93 4.80 -12.77 -16.88
N GLY A 94 4.95 -11.50 -16.50
CA GLY A 94 6.20 -11.00 -15.97
C GLY A 94 6.63 -11.70 -14.68
N VAL A 95 5.69 -11.96 -13.77
CA VAL A 95 5.92 -12.73 -12.54
C VAL A 95 6.34 -14.15 -12.87
N ALA A 96 5.60 -14.85 -13.74
CA ALA A 96 5.91 -16.22 -14.13
C ALA A 96 7.30 -16.35 -14.79
N ILE A 97 7.64 -15.42 -15.70
CA ILE A 97 8.98 -15.38 -16.32
C ILE A 97 10.05 -15.11 -15.26
N SER A 98 9.82 -14.16 -14.35
CA SER A 98 10.77 -13.85 -13.27
C SER A 98 10.95 -15.04 -12.34
N ALA A 99 9.89 -15.77 -12.02
CA ALA A 99 9.93 -16.98 -11.21
C ALA A 99 10.75 -18.09 -11.89
N VAL A 100 10.50 -18.36 -13.17
CA VAL A 100 11.23 -19.37 -13.94
C VAL A 100 12.72 -19.02 -14.05
N ILE A 101 13.05 -17.78 -14.43
CA ILE A 101 14.46 -17.36 -14.56
C ILE A 101 15.17 -17.47 -13.22
N THR A 102 14.58 -16.93 -12.16
CA THR A 102 15.19 -16.98 -10.83
C THR A 102 15.32 -18.42 -10.33
N GLY A 103 14.33 -19.27 -10.62
CA GLY A 103 14.38 -20.70 -10.31
C GLY A 103 15.48 -21.43 -11.05
N ILE A 104 15.74 -21.13 -12.32
CA ILE A 104 16.87 -21.72 -13.06
C ILE A 104 18.21 -21.39 -12.36
N PHE A 105 18.40 -20.14 -11.94
CA PHE A 105 19.62 -19.78 -11.19
C PHE A 105 19.68 -20.43 -9.81
N ALA A 106 18.56 -20.49 -9.09
CA ALA A 106 18.45 -21.17 -7.80
C ALA A 106 18.84 -22.66 -7.90
N TYR A 107 18.39 -23.35 -8.96
CA TYR A 107 18.73 -24.75 -9.22
C TYR A 107 20.26 -24.96 -9.31
N TYR A 108 20.95 -24.12 -10.08
CA TYR A 108 22.40 -24.25 -10.26
C TYR A 108 23.23 -23.76 -9.06
N ILE A 109 22.73 -22.78 -8.30
CA ILE A 109 23.49 -22.16 -7.19
C ILE A 109 23.31 -22.96 -5.90
N MET A 110 22.10 -23.46 -5.63
CA MET A 110 21.73 -24.07 -4.34
C MET A 110 21.59 -25.60 -4.40
N ASN A 111 21.70 -26.21 -5.58
CA ASN A 111 21.46 -27.64 -5.79
C ASN A 111 20.07 -28.12 -5.34
N PHE A 112 19.08 -27.24 -5.38
CA PHE A 112 17.69 -27.57 -5.11
C PHE A 112 17.10 -28.48 -6.20
N SER A 113 16.04 -29.20 -5.87
CA SER A 113 15.22 -29.85 -6.90
C SER A 113 14.60 -28.80 -7.83
N ILE A 114 14.15 -29.21 -9.02
CA ILE A 114 13.52 -28.31 -10.00
C ILE A 114 12.30 -27.61 -9.37
N LEU A 115 11.48 -28.34 -8.62
CA LEU A 115 10.27 -27.81 -7.99
C LEU A 115 10.59 -26.84 -6.84
N GLU A 116 11.55 -27.16 -5.97
CA GLU A 116 12.01 -26.24 -4.92
C GLU A 116 12.61 -24.96 -5.51
N SER A 117 13.34 -25.09 -6.61
CA SER A 117 13.92 -23.94 -7.31
C SER A 117 12.86 -23.04 -7.92
N LEU A 118 11.83 -23.63 -8.55
CA LEU A 118 10.67 -22.88 -9.06
C LEU A 118 9.87 -22.25 -7.93
N LEU A 119 9.69 -22.94 -6.80
CA LEU A 119 9.02 -22.42 -5.60
C LEU A 119 9.78 -21.19 -5.08
N PHE A 120 11.09 -21.30 -4.93
CA PHE A 120 11.96 -20.18 -4.54
C PHE A 120 11.80 -19.00 -5.48
N GLY A 121 11.83 -19.26 -6.80
CA GLY A 121 11.60 -18.25 -7.83
C GLY A 121 10.22 -17.60 -7.72
N ALA A 122 9.17 -18.38 -7.47
CA ALA A 122 7.81 -17.87 -7.29
C ALA A 122 7.69 -16.96 -6.08
N ILE A 123 8.25 -17.36 -4.93
CA ILE A 123 8.21 -16.57 -3.71
C ILE A 123 8.86 -15.19 -3.92
N ILE A 124 10.07 -15.17 -4.49
CA ILE A 124 10.80 -13.91 -4.67
C ILE A 124 10.29 -13.09 -5.86
N SER A 125 9.36 -13.61 -6.68
CA SER A 125 8.90 -12.93 -7.91
C SER A 125 7.90 -11.78 -7.68
N SER A 126 7.27 -11.67 -6.50
CA SER A 126 6.40 -10.54 -6.13
C SER A 126 7.19 -9.27 -5.80
N THR A 127 6.60 -8.10 -6.05
CA THR A 127 7.19 -6.79 -5.71
C THR A 127 6.26 -6.02 -4.79
N ASP A 128 6.84 -5.25 -3.87
CA ASP A 128 6.06 -4.61 -2.80
C ASP A 128 5.50 -3.25 -3.22
N ALA A 129 4.18 -3.21 -3.37
CA ALA A 129 3.45 -2.00 -3.68
C ALA A 129 3.59 -0.95 -2.58
N ALA A 130 3.58 -1.33 -1.29
CA ALA A 130 3.68 -0.41 -0.15
C ALA A 130 5.00 0.35 -0.11
N ALA A 131 6.10 -0.38 -0.32
CA ALA A 131 7.43 0.22 -0.41
C ALA A 131 7.50 1.23 -1.57
N VAL A 132 7.00 0.83 -2.75
CA VAL A 132 6.93 1.70 -3.94
C VAL A 132 6.06 2.94 -3.66
N PHE A 133 4.86 2.78 -3.09
CA PHE A 133 3.95 3.87 -2.75
C PHE A 133 4.61 4.90 -1.82
N SER A 134 5.21 4.44 -0.72
CA SER A 134 5.78 5.32 0.30
C SER A 134 6.90 6.21 -0.26
N ILE A 135 7.80 5.63 -1.07
CA ILE A 135 8.94 6.35 -1.63
C ILE A 135 8.49 7.27 -2.79
N MET A 136 7.57 6.79 -3.63
CA MET A 136 7.11 7.51 -4.83
C MET A 136 6.10 8.62 -4.55
N ARG A 137 5.51 8.71 -3.34
CA ARG A 137 4.68 9.87 -2.92
C ARG A 137 5.40 11.21 -3.13
N SER A 138 6.73 11.23 -3.10
CA SER A 138 7.56 12.43 -3.24
C SER A 138 7.91 12.82 -4.69
N ILE A 139 7.62 11.97 -5.69
CA ILE A 139 8.05 12.17 -7.08
C ILE A 139 6.89 11.92 -8.06
N LYS A 140 6.66 12.88 -8.97
CA LYS A 140 5.76 12.69 -10.12
C LYS A 140 6.55 12.15 -11.30
N LEU A 141 6.14 10.99 -11.83
CA LEU A 141 6.74 10.38 -13.01
C LEU A 141 5.91 10.64 -14.28
N LYS A 142 6.60 10.71 -15.42
CA LYS A 142 5.99 10.80 -16.75
C LYS A 142 5.15 9.56 -17.08
N ASN A 143 4.27 9.68 -18.07
CA ASN A 143 3.61 8.57 -18.76
C ASN A 143 2.86 7.57 -17.85
N ASN A 144 2.30 8.06 -16.72
CA ASN A 144 1.62 7.25 -15.73
C ASN A 144 2.49 6.09 -15.18
N LEU A 145 3.82 6.22 -15.20
CA LEU A 145 4.73 5.19 -14.67
C LEU A 145 4.49 4.91 -13.20
N THR A 146 4.16 5.94 -12.40
CA THR A 146 3.74 5.77 -11.01
C THR A 146 2.56 4.82 -10.94
N SER A 147 1.45 5.14 -11.60
CA SER A 147 0.26 4.27 -11.59
C SER A 147 0.52 2.88 -12.18
N LEU A 148 1.46 2.74 -13.12
CA LEU A 148 1.86 1.44 -13.67
C LEU A 148 2.54 0.59 -12.61
N LEU A 149 3.54 1.15 -11.93
CA LEU A 149 4.31 0.44 -10.91
C LEU A 149 3.44 0.11 -9.70
N GLU A 150 2.56 1.04 -9.30
CA GLU A 150 1.56 0.82 -8.26
C GLU A 150 0.61 -0.32 -8.61
N PHE A 151 0.04 -0.30 -9.82
CA PHE A 151 -0.88 -1.33 -10.26
C PHE A 151 -0.18 -2.67 -10.51
N GLU A 152 1.04 -2.68 -11.03
CA GLU A 152 1.85 -3.88 -11.23
C GLU A 152 2.22 -4.53 -9.90
N SER A 153 2.72 -3.75 -8.94
CA SER A 153 3.09 -4.27 -7.62
C SER A 153 1.85 -4.77 -6.85
N GLY A 154 0.74 -4.04 -6.87
CA GLY A 154 -0.49 -4.50 -6.19
C GLY A 154 -1.15 -5.72 -6.86
N SER A 155 -0.96 -5.91 -8.17
CA SER A 155 -1.58 -7.02 -8.90
C SER A 155 -0.69 -8.26 -8.99
N ASN A 156 0.61 -8.15 -8.72
CA ASN A 156 1.53 -9.27 -8.83
C ASN A 156 1.52 -10.18 -7.61
N ASP A 157 1.15 -9.66 -6.44
CA ASP A 157 1.09 -10.42 -5.19
C ASP A 157 0.18 -11.65 -5.31
N PRO A 158 -1.07 -11.56 -5.80
CA PRO A 158 -1.91 -12.74 -5.92
C PRO A 158 -1.36 -13.80 -6.89
N MET A 159 -0.64 -13.38 -7.94
CA MET A 159 0.02 -14.32 -8.86
C MET A 159 1.19 -15.03 -8.18
N ALA A 160 2.03 -14.31 -7.43
CA ALA A 160 3.15 -14.90 -6.70
C ALA A 160 2.67 -15.85 -5.60
N ILE A 161 1.61 -15.45 -4.87
CA ILE A 161 0.96 -16.30 -3.86
C ILE A 161 0.42 -17.57 -4.51
N PHE A 162 -0.30 -17.43 -5.63
CA PHE A 162 -0.83 -18.56 -6.38
C PHE A 162 0.28 -19.55 -6.78
N LEU A 163 1.35 -19.06 -7.42
CA LEU A 163 2.46 -19.89 -7.86
C LEU A 163 3.13 -20.58 -6.68
N THR A 164 3.31 -19.87 -5.57
CA THR A 164 3.92 -20.40 -4.34
C THR A 164 3.09 -21.53 -3.75
N ILE A 165 1.80 -21.31 -3.52
CA ILE A 165 0.89 -22.33 -2.95
C ILE A 165 0.79 -23.54 -3.89
N THR A 166 0.73 -23.30 -5.20
CA THR A 166 0.65 -24.39 -6.19
C THR A 166 1.91 -25.25 -6.20
N LEU A 167 3.10 -24.62 -6.23
CA LEU A 167 4.36 -25.35 -6.24
C LEU A 167 4.63 -26.04 -4.90
N LEU A 168 4.25 -25.42 -3.78
CA LEU A 168 4.29 -26.04 -2.46
C LEU A 168 3.32 -27.24 -2.38
N GLY A 169 2.13 -27.10 -2.95
CA GLY A 169 1.16 -28.18 -3.07
C GLY A 169 1.70 -29.35 -3.88
N LEU A 170 2.41 -29.10 -4.98
CA LEU A 170 3.08 -30.14 -5.77
C LEU A 170 4.22 -30.83 -5.02
N LEU A 171 4.98 -30.09 -4.22
CA LEU A 171 6.06 -30.65 -3.39
C LEU A 171 5.55 -31.51 -2.24
N THR A 172 4.38 -31.17 -1.70
CA THR A 172 3.77 -31.87 -0.56
C THR A 172 2.75 -32.93 -0.99
N ALA A 173 2.32 -32.92 -2.26
CA ALA A 173 1.35 -33.87 -2.79
C ALA A 173 1.94 -35.28 -2.86
N THR A 174 1.16 -36.25 -2.39
CA THR A 174 1.46 -37.68 -2.53
C THR A 174 1.06 -38.25 -3.90
N THR A 175 0.36 -37.46 -4.72
CA THR A 175 -0.16 -37.86 -6.04
C THR A 175 0.25 -36.86 -7.11
N ILE A 176 0.63 -37.36 -8.29
CA ILE A 176 0.95 -36.54 -9.46
C ILE A 176 -0.31 -35.82 -9.92
N ILE A 177 -0.29 -34.48 -9.88
CA ILE A 177 -1.37 -33.63 -10.39
C ILE A 177 -1.15 -33.44 -11.90
N ASP A 178 -2.20 -33.60 -12.71
CA ASP A 178 -2.13 -33.34 -14.15
C ASP A 178 -1.90 -31.82 -14.41
N PRO A 179 -0.85 -31.44 -15.18
CA PRO A 179 -0.61 -30.05 -15.56
C PRO A 179 -1.83 -29.35 -16.21
N TYR A 180 -2.68 -30.10 -16.91
CA TYR A 180 -3.90 -29.58 -17.51
C TYR A 180 -4.92 -29.15 -16.45
N GLU A 181 -5.17 -30.00 -15.44
CA GLU A 181 -6.06 -29.71 -14.32
C GLU A 181 -5.55 -28.51 -13.51
N MET A 182 -4.23 -28.42 -13.30
CA MET A 182 -3.61 -27.31 -12.59
C MET A 182 -3.81 -25.98 -13.32
N THR A 183 -3.70 -25.98 -14.66
CA THR A 183 -3.92 -24.79 -15.48
C THR A 183 -5.38 -24.34 -15.47
N ILE A 184 -6.33 -25.29 -15.52
CA ILE A 184 -7.76 -24.98 -15.40
C ILE A 184 -8.08 -24.42 -14.02
N LYS A 185 -7.56 -25.05 -12.96
CA LYS A 185 -7.76 -24.60 -11.58
C LYS A 185 -7.25 -23.17 -11.39
N LEU A 186 -6.08 -22.84 -11.93
CA LEU A 186 -5.54 -21.47 -11.96
C LEU A 186 -6.52 -20.50 -12.60
N LEU A 187 -6.98 -20.80 -13.82
CA LEU A 187 -7.90 -19.91 -14.54
C LEU A 187 -9.20 -19.70 -13.75
N LEU A 188 -9.75 -20.77 -13.16
CA LEU A 188 -10.94 -20.69 -12.33
C LEU A 188 -10.71 -19.83 -11.08
N GLU A 189 -9.59 -20.00 -10.37
CA GLU A 189 -9.27 -19.21 -9.18
C GLU A 189 -9.22 -17.71 -9.47
N PHE A 190 -8.59 -17.33 -10.60
CA PHE A 190 -8.51 -15.95 -11.05
C PHE A 190 -9.87 -15.39 -11.48
N ILE A 191 -10.65 -16.16 -12.24
CA ILE A 191 -11.97 -15.75 -12.73
C ILE A 191 -12.93 -15.59 -11.56
N ILE A 192 -12.99 -16.57 -10.65
CA ILE A 192 -13.90 -16.58 -9.51
C ILE A 192 -13.50 -15.47 -8.53
N GLY A 193 -12.21 -15.35 -8.19
CA GLY A 193 -11.72 -14.26 -7.34
C GLY A 193 -12.01 -12.88 -7.92
N GLY A 194 -11.73 -12.69 -9.21
CA GLY A 194 -12.05 -11.44 -9.93
C GLY A 194 -13.55 -11.14 -9.98
N ALA A 195 -14.39 -12.15 -10.22
CA ALA A 195 -15.85 -12.01 -10.24
C ALA A 195 -16.41 -11.65 -8.85
N MET A 196 -15.94 -12.32 -7.80
CA MET A 196 -16.29 -12.02 -6.41
C MET A 196 -15.87 -10.61 -6.02
N GLY A 197 -14.64 -10.22 -6.36
CA GLY A 197 -14.14 -8.88 -6.13
C GLY A 197 -14.96 -7.81 -6.86
N TYR A 198 -15.31 -8.05 -8.13
CA TYR A 198 -16.17 -7.15 -8.89
C TYR A 198 -17.57 -7.01 -8.28
N LEU A 199 -18.17 -8.13 -7.88
CA LEU A 199 -19.48 -8.18 -7.24
C LEU A 199 -19.47 -7.38 -5.93
N PHE A 200 -18.54 -7.66 -5.02
CA PHE A 200 -18.41 -6.96 -3.75
C PHE A 200 -18.03 -5.49 -3.93
N GLY A 201 -17.19 -5.16 -4.91
CA GLY A 201 -16.86 -3.78 -5.23
C GLY A 201 -18.06 -2.93 -5.68
N ILE A 202 -19.10 -3.55 -6.24
CA ILE A 202 -20.36 -2.87 -6.57
C ILE A 202 -21.30 -2.81 -5.35
N ILE A 203 -21.33 -3.89 -4.56
CA ILE A 203 -22.19 -4.02 -3.38
C ILE A 203 -21.76 -3.04 -2.29
N ILE A 204 -20.46 -2.94 -1.97
CA ILE A 204 -19.91 -2.15 -0.87
C ILE A 204 -20.41 -0.70 -0.88
N PRO A 205 -20.22 0.10 -1.97
CA PRO A 205 -20.72 1.48 -2.00
C PRO A 205 -22.24 1.57 -1.86
N SER A 206 -22.95 0.64 -2.47
CA SER A 206 -24.42 0.61 -2.48
C SER A 206 -24.99 0.28 -1.10
N LEU A 207 -24.35 -0.65 -0.39
CA LEU A 207 -24.69 -1.07 0.96
C LEU A 207 -24.42 0.06 1.96
N ILE A 208 -23.24 0.68 1.89
CA ILE A 208 -22.86 1.80 2.75
C ILE A 208 -23.85 2.97 2.64
N ASN A 209 -24.29 3.30 1.43
CA ASN A 209 -25.28 4.37 1.22
C ASN A 209 -26.68 4.03 1.76
N ARG A 210 -27.04 2.75 1.86
CA ARG A 210 -28.39 2.30 2.27
C ARG A 210 -28.52 2.01 3.76
N ILE A 211 -27.47 1.49 4.40
CA ILE A 211 -27.55 0.93 5.76
C ILE A 211 -27.77 1.98 6.86
N LYS A 212 -27.44 3.25 6.61
CA LYS A 212 -27.64 4.42 7.51
C LYS A 212 -27.37 4.09 8.99
N LEU A 213 -26.13 3.76 9.32
CA LEU A 213 -25.74 3.39 10.68
C LEU A 213 -25.79 4.60 11.62
N GLY A 214 -26.19 4.38 12.87
CA GLY A 214 -26.36 5.44 13.87
C GLY A 214 -25.06 6.12 14.32
N SER A 215 -23.90 5.48 14.12
CA SER A 215 -22.59 6.07 14.41
C SER A 215 -21.61 5.88 13.26
N TRP A 216 -20.81 6.91 13.00
CA TRP A 216 -19.80 6.89 11.94
C TRP A 216 -18.76 5.77 12.14
N GLY A 217 -18.39 5.47 13.39
CA GLY A 217 -17.38 4.45 13.73
C GLY A 217 -17.76 3.02 13.31
N LEU A 218 -19.05 2.74 13.06
CA LEU A 218 -19.49 1.43 12.58
C LEU A 218 -19.24 1.20 11.08
N TYR A 219 -19.01 2.26 10.29
CA TYR A 219 -18.73 2.12 8.85
C TYR A 219 -17.36 1.48 8.56
N PRO A 220 -16.26 1.90 9.23
CA PRO A 220 -15.00 1.17 9.15
C PRO A 220 -15.12 -0.31 9.55
N VAL A 221 -15.83 -0.59 10.65
CA VAL A 221 -16.05 -1.97 11.16
C VAL A 221 -16.82 -2.81 10.14
N LEU A 222 -17.88 -2.25 9.53
CA LEU A 222 -18.63 -2.91 8.47
C LEU A 222 -17.71 -3.31 7.30
N LEU A 223 -16.83 -2.41 6.86
CA LEU A 223 -15.91 -2.70 5.77
C LEU A 223 -14.90 -3.79 6.14
N ILE A 224 -14.32 -3.74 7.34
CA ILE A 224 -13.42 -4.80 7.85
C ILE A 224 -14.12 -6.17 7.77
N ALA A 225 -15.36 -6.25 8.27
CA ALA A 225 -16.14 -7.48 8.24
C ALA A 225 -16.45 -7.96 6.80
N LEU A 226 -16.85 -7.04 5.90
CA LEU A 226 -17.15 -7.36 4.51
C LEU A 226 -15.91 -7.86 3.74
N ILE A 227 -14.74 -7.30 4.01
CA ILE A 227 -13.48 -7.70 3.36
C ILE A 227 -13.06 -9.09 3.84
N ALA A 228 -13.11 -9.35 5.14
CA ALA A 228 -12.82 -10.68 5.69
C ALA A 228 -13.80 -11.73 5.16
N MET A 229 -15.09 -11.39 5.09
CA MET A 229 -16.13 -12.25 4.51
C MET A 229 -15.89 -12.51 3.02
N LEU A 230 -15.53 -11.48 2.24
CA LEU A 230 -15.20 -11.62 0.82
C LEU A 230 -14.03 -12.59 0.61
N PHE A 231 -12.95 -12.43 1.38
CA PHE A 231 -11.79 -13.31 1.32
C PHE A 231 -12.20 -14.76 1.60
N GLY A 232 -12.85 -15.01 2.74
CA GLY A 232 -13.25 -16.36 3.14
C GLY A 232 -14.28 -17.01 2.20
N LEU A 233 -15.23 -16.23 1.66
CA LEU A 233 -16.18 -16.74 0.68
C LEU A 233 -15.51 -17.07 -0.64
N SER A 234 -14.60 -16.22 -1.12
CA SER A 234 -13.85 -16.45 -2.36
C SER A 234 -13.04 -17.74 -2.27
N GLU A 235 -12.25 -17.92 -1.20
CA GLU A 235 -11.45 -19.12 -0.98
C GLU A 235 -12.34 -20.39 -0.93
N LYS A 236 -13.49 -20.30 -0.24
CA LYS A 236 -14.41 -21.43 -0.10
C LYS A 236 -15.00 -21.91 -1.43
N ILE A 237 -15.22 -21.01 -2.39
CA ILE A 237 -15.74 -21.37 -3.72
C ILE A 237 -14.63 -21.66 -4.73
N GLY A 238 -13.36 -21.76 -4.29
CA GLY A 238 -12.21 -22.02 -5.15
C GLY A 238 -11.76 -20.81 -5.95
N GLY A 239 -11.98 -19.59 -5.45
CA GLY A 239 -11.48 -18.34 -6.01
C GLY A 239 -10.34 -17.76 -5.18
N ASN A 240 -9.36 -17.11 -5.80
CA ASN A 240 -8.27 -16.47 -5.09
C ASN A 240 -8.77 -15.25 -4.28
N GLY A 241 -8.78 -15.38 -2.95
CA GLY A 241 -9.30 -14.37 -2.03
C GLY A 241 -8.51 -13.06 -2.07
N TYR A 242 -7.20 -13.12 -2.34
CA TYR A 242 -6.35 -11.93 -2.47
C TYR A 242 -6.73 -11.09 -3.70
N ILE A 243 -7.00 -11.75 -4.85
CA ILE A 243 -7.53 -11.08 -6.04
C ILE A 243 -8.90 -10.46 -5.72
N ALA A 244 -9.76 -11.20 -5.03
CA ALA A 244 -11.10 -10.74 -4.71
C ALA A 244 -11.07 -9.43 -3.89
N VAL A 245 -10.27 -9.36 -2.82
CA VAL A 245 -10.19 -8.15 -1.98
C VAL A 245 -9.51 -6.98 -2.71
N TYR A 246 -8.48 -7.23 -3.51
CA TYR A 246 -7.82 -6.19 -4.30
C TYR A 246 -8.74 -5.58 -5.37
N VAL A 247 -9.42 -6.44 -6.15
CA VAL A 247 -10.39 -6.01 -7.17
C VAL A 247 -11.58 -5.30 -6.53
N ALA A 248 -12.08 -5.78 -5.38
CA ALA A 248 -13.14 -5.10 -4.65
C ALA A 248 -12.75 -3.68 -4.24
N GLY A 249 -11.51 -3.47 -3.77
CA GLY A 249 -10.97 -2.15 -3.47
C GLY A 249 -11.00 -1.21 -4.69
N ILE A 250 -10.48 -1.66 -5.83
CA ILE A 250 -10.44 -0.86 -7.07
C ILE A 250 -11.85 -0.50 -7.56
N ILE A 251 -12.76 -1.49 -7.58
CA ILE A 251 -14.11 -1.30 -8.10
C ILE A 251 -14.95 -0.46 -7.13
N ALA A 252 -14.79 -0.62 -5.82
CA ALA A 252 -15.46 0.22 -4.82
C ALA A 252 -15.02 1.69 -4.91
N ASN A 253 -13.73 1.95 -5.18
CA ASN A 253 -13.21 3.31 -5.37
C ASN A 253 -13.90 4.04 -6.56
N LYS A 254 -14.35 3.32 -7.58
CA LYS A 254 -14.96 3.92 -8.80
C LYS A 254 -16.20 4.77 -8.51
N LYS A 255 -16.98 4.45 -7.46
CA LYS A 255 -18.19 5.19 -7.10
C LYS A 255 -17.91 6.14 -5.94
N GLU A 256 -18.58 7.27 -5.93
CA GLU A 256 -18.68 8.12 -4.74
C GLU A 256 -19.75 7.57 -3.80
N PHE A 257 -19.46 7.56 -2.49
CA PHE A 257 -20.38 7.07 -1.47
C PHE A 257 -20.08 7.72 -0.11
N LEU A 258 -21.01 7.55 0.82
CA LEU A 258 -20.96 8.15 2.14
C LEU A 258 -19.64 7.84 2.86
N TYR A 259 -19.00 8.88 3.41
CA TYR A 259 -17.72 8.80 4.14
C TYR A 259 -16.53 8.21 3.38
N LYS A 260 -16.57 8.09 2.05
CA LYS A 260 -15.49 7.51 1.24
C LYS A 260 -14.10 8.03 1.64
N LYS A 261 -13.89 9.36 1.69
CA LYS A 261 -12.60 9.96 2.05
C LYS A 261 -12.11 9.53 3.44
N ASN A 262 -13.01 9.51 4.42
CA ASN A 262 -12.68 9.11 5.78
C ASN A 262 -12.35 7.61 5.85
N LEU A 263 -13.09 6.78 5.10
CA LEU A 263 -12.84 5.34 5.00
C LEU A 263 -11.52 5.06 4.30
N THR A 264 -11.18 5.81 3.24
CA THR A 264 -9.89 5.71 2.57
C THR A 264 -8.73 6.02 3.53
N GLY A 265 -8.85 7.11 4.30
CA GLY A 265 -7.85 7.43 5.33
C GLY A 265 -7.76 6.39 6.45
N PHE A 266 -8.90 5.83 6.88
CA PHE A 266 -8.93 4.74 7.87
C PHE A 266 -8.21 3.49 7.37
N PHE A 267 -8.46 3.06 6.13
CA PHE A 267 -7.82 1.88 5.55
C PHE A 267 -6.34 2.11 5.20
N ASP A 268 -5.91 3.34 4.91
CA ASP A 268 -4.48 3.68 4.85
C ASP A 268 -3.82 3.48 6.23
N GLY A 269 -4.48 3.95 7.31
CA GLY A 269 -4.03 3.69 8.69
C GLY A 269 -3.98 2.20 9.07
N ILE A 270 -5.00 1.42 8.69
CA ILE A 270 -5.00 -0.03 8.90
C ILE A 270 -3.88 -0.70 8.10
N ALA A 271 -3.62 -0.29 6.85
CA ALA A 271 -2.52 -0.86 6.07
C ALA A 271 -1.16 -0.60 6.74
N TRP A 272 -0.92 0.61 7.24
CA TRP A 272 0.28 0.92 8.03
C TRP A 272 0.39 0.09 9.30
N MET A 273 -0.72 -0.08 10.03
CA MET A 273 -0.75 -0.94 11.21
C MET A 273 -0.36 -2.37 10.83
N MET A 274 -1.01 -2.95 9.82
CA MET A 274 -0.73 -4.31 9.34
C MET A 274 0.71 -4.49 8.85
N GLN A 275 1.30 -3.48 8.21
CA GLN A 275 2.72 -3.48 7.84
C GLN A 275 3.64 -3.52 9.06
N ILE A 276 3.37 -2.72 10.09
CA ILE A 276 4.17 -2.75 11.32
C ILE A 276 4.04 -4.13 12.00
N PHE A 277 2.81 -4.62 12.17
CA PHE A 277 2.54 -5.93 12.77
C PHE A 277 3.34 -7.02 12.08
N ILE A 278 3.28 -7.06 10.75
CA ILE A 278 3.88 -8.15 10.00
C ILE A 278 5.40 -8.05 9.95
N PHE A 279 5.98 -6.88 9.74
CA PHE A 279 7.44 -6.74 9.74
C PHE A 279 8.05 -6.99 11.12
N LEU A 280 7.37 -6.59 12.20
CA LEU A 280 7.79 -6.97 13.55
C LEU A 280 7.73 -8.48 13.74
N THR A 281 6.62 -9.12 13.37
CA THR A 281 6.44 -10.58 13.50
C THR A 281 7.50 -11.34 12.71
N LEU A 282 7.78 -10.92 11.48
CA LEU A 282 8.80 -11.55 10.62
C LEU A 282 10.23 -11.27 11.11
N GLY A 283 10.48 -10.08 11.68
CA GLY A 283 11.76 -9.78 12.32
C GLY A 283 12.00 -10.60 13.58
N LEU A 284 10.95 -10.90 14.36
CA LEU A 284 11.02 -11.79 15.51
C LEU A 284 11.25 -13.25 15.12
N LEU A 285 10.77 -13.68 13.95
CA LEU A 285 10.88 -15.06 13.45
C LEU A 285 12.28 -15.39 12.91
N VAL A 286 13.03 -14.39 12.45
CA VAL A 286 14.38 -14.60 11.91
C VAL A 286 15.41 -14.71 13.01
N PHE A 287 16.38 -15.59 12.79
CA PHE A 287 17.60 -15.71 13.60
C PHE A 287 18.75 -14.93 12.93
N PRO A 288 19.07 -13.69 13.37
CA PRO A 288 20.20 -12.91 12.87
C PRO A 288 21.53 -13.67 12.78
N SER A 289 21.77 -14.64 13.67
CA SER A 289 22.99 -15.44 13.68
C SER A 289 23.14 -16.36 12.45
N GLU A 290 22.04 -16.74 11.79
CA GLU A 290 22.04 -17.60 10.61
C GLU A 290 22.26 -16.82 9.30
N LEU A 291 22.00 -15.51 9.30
CA LEU A 291 22.07 -14.66 8.11
C LEU A 291 23.47 -14.57 7.48
N PRO A 292 24.58 -14.45 8.23
CA PRO A 292 25.92 -14.42 7.64
C PRO A 292 26.25 -15.66 6.80
N ASN A 293 25.72 -16.83 7.16
CA ASN A 293 25.98 -18.07 6.45
C ASN A 293 25.36 -18.08 5.05
N VAL A 294 24.19 -17.46 4.90
CA VAL A 294 23.48 -17.36 3.60
C VAL A 294 23.83 -16.11 2.81
N ALA A 295 24.50 -15.13 3.42
CA ALA A 295 24.73 -13.80 2.85
C ALA A 295 25.32 -13.83 1.43
N MET A 296 26.35 -14.64 1.18
CA MET A 296 27.00 -14.69 -0.14
C MET A 296 26.04 -15.20 -1.23
N ILE A 297 25.29 -16.27 -0.94
CA ILE A 297 24.32 -16.87 -1.86
C ILE A 297 23.18 -15.89 -2.10
N SER A 298 22.66 -15.26 -1.04
CA SER A 298 21.59 -14.26 -1.14
C SER A 298 22.00 -13.04 -1.94
N ILE A 299 23.24 -12.54 -1.78
CA ILE A 299 23.77 -11.43 -2.59
C ILE A 299 23.81 -11.81 -4.07
N LEU A 300 24.36 -12.98 -4.39
CA LEU A 300 24.45 -13.47 -5.76
C LEU A 300 23.05 -13.57 -6.40
N LEU A 301 22.10 -14.21 -5.72
CA LEU A 301 20.72 -14.36 -6.20
C LEU A 301 20.00 -13.01 -6.29
N SER A 302 20.23 -12.08 -5.36
CA SER A 302 19.69 -10.72 -5.43
C SER A 302 20.19 -9.99 -6.67
N LEU A 303 21.47 -10.10 -7.01
CA LEU A 303 22.02 -9.52 -8.23
C LEU A 303 21.40 -10.14 -9.48
N VAL A 304 21.21 -11.47 -9.50
CA VAL A 304 20.49 -12.15 -10.60
C VAL A 304 19.07 -11.59 -10.73
N VAL A 305 18.35 -11.42 -9.62
CA VAL A 305 17.00 -10.89 -9.65
C VAL A 305 16.96 -9.47 -10.20
N MET A 306 17.85 -8.59 -9.72
CA MET A 306 17.91 -7.17 -10.07
C MET A 306 18.38 -6.91 -11.50
N PHE A 307 19.40 -7.63 -11.97
CA PHE A 307 20.08 -7.33 -13.23
C PHE A 307 19.73 -8.29 -14.37
N ILE A 308 19.13 -9.45 -14.09
CA ILE A 308 18.82 -10.47 -15.09
C ILE A 308 17.31 -10.75 -15.12
N SER A 309 16.79 -11.33 -14.04
CA SER A 309 15.41 -11.83 -13.98
C SER A 309 14.38 -10.72 -14.24
N ARG A 310 14.48 -9.61 -13.48
CA ARG A 310 13.53 -8.50 -13.59
C ARG A 310 13.66 -7.74 -14.92
N PRO A 311 14.86 -7.39 -15.43
CA PRO A 311 15.00 -6.83 -16.76
C PRO A 311 14.41 -7.70 -17.86
N ILE A 312 14.75 -8.99 -17.92
CA ILE A 312 14.23 -9.89 -18.95
C ILE A 312 12.70 -9.97 -18.88
N SER A 313 12.16 -10.20 -17.68
CA SER A 313 10.71 -10.24 -17.43
C SER A 313 10.00 -8.97 -17.93
N VAL A 314 10.51 -7.79 -17.57
CA VAL A 314 9.90 -6.51 -17.97
C VAL A 314 10.02 -6.28 -19.46
N PHE A 315 11.17 -6.54 -20.09
CA PHE A 315 11.38 -6.30 -21.51
C PHE A 315 10.50 -7.22 -22.38
N ILE A 316 10.34 -8.48 -22.00
CA ILE A 316 9.43 -9.41 -22.69
C ILE A 316 7.98 -8.97 -22.49
N SER A 317 7.59 -8.68 -21.24
CA SER A 317 6.21 -8.29 -20.90
C SER A 317 5.77 -6.98 -21.55
N THR A 318 6.70 -6.04 -21.75
CA THR A 318 6.45 -4.72 -22.34
C THR A 318 6.86 -4.61 -23.80
N MET A 319 7.22 -5.71 -24.46
CA MET A 319 7.72 -5.71 -25.84
C MET A 319 6.75 -5.01 -26.79
N PHE A 320 5.44 -5.26 -26.64
CA PHE A 320 4.36 -4.69 -27.45
C PHE A 320 3.78 -3.38 -26.89
N SER A 321 4.38 -2.81 -25.83
CA SER A 321 3.93 -1.58 -25.20
C SER A 321 4.71 -0.37 -25.72
N LYS A 322 4.11 0.82 -25.59
CA LYS A 322 4.66 2.10 -26.07
C LYS A 322 5.82 2.64 -25.23
N TYR A 323 6.26 1.93 -24.19
CA TYR A 323 7.33 2.39 -23.31
C TYR A 323 8.67 2.42 -24.01
N ASN A 324 9.41 3.51 -23.85
CA ASN A 324 10.75 3.67 -24.39
C ASN A 324 11.78 2.87 -23.57
N PHE A 325 13.01 2.76 -24.08
CA PHE A 325 14.06 1.98 -23.42
C PHE A 325 14.38 2.45 -21.99
N LYS A 326 14.47 3.77 -21.75
CA LYS A 326 14.77 4.34 -20.42
C LYS A 326 13.64 4.03 -19.43
N GLU A 327 12.39 4.08 -19.87
CA GLU A 327 11.23 3.71 -19.09
C GLU A 327 11.24 2.23 -18.73
N ARG A 328 11.55 1.35 -19.69
CA ARG A 328 11.69 -0.09 -19.43
C ARG A 328 12.79 -0.37 -18.42
N CYS A 329 13.98 0.23 -18.57
CA CYS A 329 15.07 0.11 -17.60
C CYS A 329 14.66 0.60 -16.20
N PHE A 330 13.93 1.73 -16.12
CA PHE A 330 13.42 2.21 -14.85
C PHE A 330 12.41 1.24 -14.24
N ILE A 331 11.43 0.76 -15.01
CA ILE A 331 10.45 -0.24 -14.55
C ILE A 331 11.15 -1.52 -14.05
N SER A 332 12.21 -1.95 -14.73
CA SER A 332 13.04 -3.07 -14.29
C SER A 332 13.76 -2.78 -12.96
N TRP A 333 14.23 -1.55 -12.75
CA TRP A 333 14.91 -1.15 -11.52
C TRP A 333 13.97 -1.05 -10.31
N VAL A 334 12.72 -0.60 -10.50
CA VAL A 334 11.73 -0.41 -9.42
C VAL A 334 11.15 -1.73 -8.88
N GLY A 335 11.71 -2.89 -9.23
CA GLY A 335 11.31 -4.21 -8.69
C GLY A 335 11.71 -4.42 -7.23
N LEU A 336 11.25 -3.54 -6.33
CA LEU A 336 11.46 -3.64 -4.89
C LEU A 336 10.77 -4.90 -4.35
N ARG A 337 11.55 -5.79 -3.74
CA ARG A 337 11.02 -6.92 -2.96
C ARG A 337 10.71 -6.40 -1.55
N GLY A 338 9.58 -6.78 -0.98
CA GLY A 338 9.20 -6.30 0.35
C GLY A 338 8.44 -7.37 1.12
N VAL A 339 7.29 -7.00 1.70
CA VAL A 339 6.58 -7.86 2.66
C VAL A 339 6.27 -9.24 2.09
N VAL A 340 5.64 -9.29 0.91
CA VAL A 340 4.95 -10.49 0.41
C VAL A 340 5.89 -11.68 0.21
N PRO A 341 7.08 -11.54 -0.39
CA PRO A 341 8.05 -12.64 -0.46
C PRO A 341 8.43 -13.23 0.91
N ILE A 342 8.56 -12.40 1.95
CA ILE A 342 8.93 -12.92 3.29
C ILE A 342 7.77 -13.74 3.87
N ILE A 343 6.53 -13.27 3.73
CA ILE A 343 5.35 -14.06 4.14
C ILE A 343 5.31 -15.37 3.36
N LEU A 344 5.46 -15.30 2.05
CA LEU A 344 5.41 -16.47 1.19
C LEU A 344 6.52 -17.49 1.53
N ALA A 345 7.64 -17.02 2.05
CA ALA A 345 8.70 -17.88 2.57
C ALA A 345 8.35 -18.55 3.91
N THR A 346 7.35 -18.08 4.67
CA THR A 346 6.86 -18.80 5.85
C THR A 346 6.04 -20.03 5.47
N TYR A 347 5.48 -20.12 4.26
CA TYR A 347 4.71 -21.28 3.82
C TYR A 347 5.54 -22.58 3.75
N PRO A 348 6.70 -22.62 3.05
CA PRO A 348 7.55 -23.82 3.06
C PRO A 348 8.14 -24.11 4.45
N LEU A 349 8.38 -23.09 5.27
CA LEU A 349 8.83 -23.26 6.65
C LEU A 349 7.75 -23.90 7.53
N SER A 350 6.52 -23.39 7.49
CA SER A 350 5.34 -23.96 8.18
C SER A 350 4.98 -25.36 7.70
N ALA A 351 5.31 -25.70 6.44
CA ALA A 351 5.10 -27.01 5.87
C ALA A 351 6.23 -28.01 6.19
N GLU A 352 7.22 -27.60 6.99
CA GLU A 352 8.36 -28.42 7.44
C GLU A 352 9.13 -29.06 6.26
N LEU A 353 9.26 -28.33 5.14
CA LEU A 353 10.12 -28.78 4.05
C LEU A 353 11.58 -28.84 4.51
N GLU A 354 12.33 -29.83 4.03
CA GLU A 354 13.74 -30.05 4.38
C GLU A 354 14.60 -28.79 4.20
N ASN A 355 14.41 -28.07 3.08
CA ASN A 355 15.09 -26.82 2.78
C ASN A 355 14.30 -25.56 3.22
N GLY A 356 13.23 -25.69 4.00
CA GLY A 356 12.31 -24.60 4.34
C GLY A 356 12.99 -23.43 5.06
N GLN A 357 13.80 -23.72 6.09
CA GLN A 357 14.55 -22.70 6.84
C GLN A 357 15.59 -22.00 5.95
N LEU A 358 16.28 -22.76 5.09
CA LEU A 358 17.27 -22.21 4.16
C LEU A 358 16.61 -21.26 3.15
N ILE A 359 15.48 -21.66 2.57
CA ILE A 359 14.67 -20.84 1.66
C ILE A 359 14.23 -19.55 2.36
N PHE A 360 13.72 -19.65 3.60
CA PHE A 360 13.30 -18.50 4.40
C PHE A 360 14.42 -17.51 4.64
N ASN A 361 15.57 -17.97 5.16
CA ASN A 361 16.73 -17.13 5.45
C ASN A 361 17.27 -16.45 4.18
N ILE A 362 17.35 -17.16 3.07
CA ILE A 362 17.85 -16.60 1.81
C ILE A 362 16.90 -15.50 1.31
N ILE A 363 15.60 -15.77 1.25
CA ILE A 363 14.59 -14.82 0.76
C ILE A 363 14.55 -13.58 1.66
N PHE A 364 14.58 -13.78 2.98
CA PHE A 364 14.62 -12.69 3.93
C PHE A 364 15.81 -11.77 3.68
N PHE A 365 17.01 -12.35 3.53
CA PHE A 365 18.21 -11.58 3.22
C PHE A 365 18.13 -10.89 1.85
N MET A 366 17.57 -11.55 0.84
CA MET A 366 17.37 -10.94 -0.48
C MET A 366 16.44 -9.72 -0.43
N VAL A 367 15.38 -9.77 0.39
CA VAL A 367 14.49 -8.64 0.62
C VAL A 367 15.23 -7.50 1.32
N LEU A 368 16.05 -7.79 2.34
CA LEU A 368 16.92 -6.79 2.97
C LEU A 368 17.80 -6.07 1.95
N ILE A 369 18.49 -6.82 1.08
CA ILE A 369 19.32 -6.24 0.02
C ILE A 369 18.47 -5.40 -0.93
N SER A 370 17.32 -5.89 -1.37
CA SER A 370 16.44 -5.18 -2.31
C SER A 370 15.97 -3.85 -1.74
N VAL A 371 15.48 -3.82 -0.51
CA VAL A 371 15.00 -2.60 0.13
C VAL A 371 16.15 -1.62 0.42
N LEU A 372 17.32 -2.11 0.85
CA LEU A 372 18.50 -1.27 1.07
C LEU A 372 19.05 -0.66 -0.23
N THR A 373 19.17 -1.45 -1.29
CA THR A 373 19.79 -1.03 -2.54
C THR A 373 18.81 -0.27 -3.43
N GLN A 374 17.72 -0.90 -3.85
CA GLN A 374 16.75 -0.31 -4.78
C GLN A 374 15.92 0.77 -4.07
N GLY A 375 15.62 0.61 -2.77
CA GLY A 375 14.78 1.57 -2.04
C GLY A 375 15.46 2.91 -1.87
N THR A 376 16.73 2.92 -1.45
CA THR A 376 17.51 4.15 -1.28
C THR A 376 17.94 4.79 -2.61
N THR A 377 18.06 3.99 -3.68
CA THR A 377 18.47 4.47 -5.01
C THR A 377 17.30 4.84 -5.92
N LEU A 378 16.04 4.58 -5.54
CA LEU A 378 14.85 4.78 -6.38
C LEU A 378 14.75 6.22 -6.91
N ASN A 379 14.90 7.21 -6.04
CA ASN A 379 14.82 8.62 -6.42
C ASN A 379 15.99 9.03 -7.33
N LYS A 380 17.18 8.45 -7.13
CA LYS A 380 18.37 8.69 -7.95
C LYS A 380 18.21 8.04 -9.33
N SER A 381 17.69 6.82 -9.40
CA SER A 381 17.46 6.12 -10.66
C SER A 381 16.37 6.80 -11.49
N ALA A 382 15.31 7.30 -10.86
CA ALA A 382 14.28 8.10 -11.54
C ALA A 382 14.87 9.34 -12.23
N LYS A 383 15.81 10.04 -11.57
CA LYS A 383 16.57 11.16 -12.14
C LYS A 383 17.48 10.69 -13.28
N LEU A 384 18.25 9.63 -13.06
CA LEU A 384 19.21 9.07 -14.03
C LEU A 384 18.52 8.67 -15.34
N PHE A 385 17.37 8.00 -15.26
CA PHE A 385 16.60 7.59 -16.43
C PHE A 385 15.74 8.71 -17.05
N GLY A 386 15.70 9.91 -16.44
CA GLY A 386 15.01 11.08 -16.97
C GLY A 386 13.47 10.96 -17.00
N VAL A 387 12.91 10.10 -16.15
CA VAL A 387 11.48 9.77 -16.09
C VAL A 387 10.68 10.68 -15.17
N ILE A 388 11.33 11.58 -14.43
CA ILE A 388 10.68 12.56 -13.56
C ILE A 388 9.99 13.63 -14.41
N GLU A 389 8.72 13.90 -14.11
CA GLU A 389 7.97 15.00 -14.72
C GLU A 389 8.44 16.32 -14.06
N PRO A 390 8.81 17.35 -14.84
CA PRO A 390 9.15 18.64 -14.26
C PRO A 390 7.95 19.17 -13.47
N PRO A 391 8.18 19.83 -12.31
CA PRO A 391 7.08 20.38 -11.53
C PRO A 391 6.27 21.32 -12.42
N LYS A 392 5.02 20.95 -12.71
CA LYS A 392 4.07 21.90 -13.31
C LYS A 392 3.97 23.05 -12.31
N SER A 393 4.34 24.25 -12.75
CA SER A 393 4.14 25.52 -12.04
C SER A 393 2.64 25.74 -11.88
N THR A 394 2.04 24.98 -10.98
CA THR A 394 0.67 25.18 -10.58
C THR A 394 0.78 26.35 -9.62
N ILE A 395 0.31 27.51 -10.03
CA ILE A 395 0.10 28.65 -9.15
C ILE A 395 -0.94 28.18 -8.13
N SER A 396 -0.46 27.62 -7.01
CA SER A 396 -1.29 27.24 -5.89
C SER A 396 -0.66 27.84 -4.64
N ASN A 397 -0.96 29.11 -4.38
CA ASN A 397 -0.81 29.74 -3.07
C ASN A 397 -1.81 29.17 -2.04
N LEU A 398 -2.36 27.98 -2.27
CA LEU A 398 -3.17 27.26 -1.30
C LEU A 398 -2.23 26.28 -0.59
N PRO A 399 -1.96 26.46 0.72
CA PRO A 399 -1.16 25.52 1.47
C PRO A 399 -1.81 24.13 1.40
N SER A 400 -1.02 23.13 1.03
CA SER A 400 -1.38 21.72 0.91
C SER A 400 -1.61 21.02 2.27
N SER A 401 -1.60 21.78 3.37
CA SER A 401 -1.95 21.28 4.69
C SER A 401 -3.44 20.94 4.75
N PRO A 402 -3.84 19.82 5.37
CA PRO A 402 -5.24 19.58 5.68
C PRO A 402 -5.75 20.78 6.50
N ILE A 403 -6.89 21.36 6.08
CA ILE A 403 -7.57 22.41 6.83
C ILE A 403 -7.82 21.86 8.24
N SER A 404 -7.16 22.42 9.25
CA SER A 404 -7.39 21.99 10.62
C SER A 404 -8.74 22.53 11.06
N TYR A 405 -9.51 21.74 11.83
CA TYR A 405 -10.77 22.22 12.40
C TYR A 405 -10.56 23.47 13.27
N SER A 406 -9.35 23.68 13.81
CA SER A 406 -8.96 24.90 14.53
C SER A 406 -8.94 26.17 13.67
N ASP A 407 -8.79 26.02 12.36
CA ASP A 407 -8.65 27.15 11.43
C ASP A 407 -10.04 27.68 11.00
N ILE A 408 -11.10 26.90 11.27
CA ILE A 408 -12.48 27.25 10.99
C ILE A 408 -13.11 27.89 12.23
N LYS A 409 -13.58 29.12 12.07
CA LYS A 409 -14.18 29.90 13.14
C LYS A 409 -15.57 30.33 12.77
N GLN A 410 -16.46 30.32 13.77
CA GLN A 410 -17.79 30.87 13.65
C GLN A 410 -17.80 32.28 14.20
N TYR A 411 -18.40 33.19 13.45
CA TYR A 411 -18.49 34.59 13.83
C TYR A 411 -19.89 35.11 13.57
N ARG A 412 -20.53 35.72 14.57
CA ARG A 412 -21.88 36.31 14.41
C ARG A 412 -21.75 37.81 14.23
N ILE A 413 -22.29 38.33 13.14
CA ILE A 413 -22.31 39.77 12.86
C ILE A 413 -23.18 40.48 13.90
N GLY A 414 -22.58 41.40 14.65
CA GLY A 414 -23.29 42.26 15.58
C GLY A 414 -24.17 43.29 14.87
N GLU A 415 -25.24 43.77 15.51
CA GLU A 415 -26.20 44.72 14.92
C GLU A 415 -25.59 46.07 14.53
N SER A 416 -24.44 46.42 15.10
CA SER A 416 -23.68 47.66 14.86
C SER A 416 -22.48 47.47 13.94
N SER A 417 -22.36 46.30 13.30
CA SER A 417 -21.18 45.94 12.51
C SER A 417 -21.05 46.77 11.23
N LYS A 418 -19.82 47.23 10.92
CA LYS A 418 -19.51 48.05 9.74
C LYS A 418 -19.54 47.29 8.41
N VAL A 419 -19.76 45.97 8.45
CA VAL A 419 -19.90 45.13 7.25
C VAL A 419 -21.35 45.02 6.78
N ILE A 420 -22.32 45.43 7.60
CA ILE A 420 -23.75 45.36 7.24
C ILE A 420 -24.01 46.20 5.98
N GLY A 421 -24.70 45.61 5.01
CA GLY A 421 -25.04 46.25 3.74
C GLY A 421 -23.90 46.32 2.72
N LYS A 422 -22.71 45.79 3.04
CA LYS A 422 -21.61 45.65 2.08
C LYS A 422 -21.62 44.27 1.44
N ASN A 423 -21.08 44.20 0.23
CA ASN A 423 -20.82 42.90 -0.40
C ASN A 423 -19.42 42.37 -0.05
N LEU A 424 -19.19 41.07 -0.26
CA LEU A 424 -17.89 40.44 0.03
C LEU A 424 -16.74 41.09 -0.77
N THR A 425 -16.97 41.49 -2.02
CA THR A 425 -15.96 42.12 -2.87
C THR A 425 -15.51 43.50 -2.37
N GLU A 426 -16.39 44.26 -1.73
CA GLU A 426 -16.13 45.58 -1.16
C GLU A 426 -15.28 45.53 0.10
N LEU A 427 -15.24 44.39 0.79
CA LEU A 427 -14.46 44.24 2.00
C LEU A 427 -12.96 44.16 1.73
N GLY A 428 -12.52 43.79 0.52
CA GLY A 428 -11.09 43.72 0.17
C GLY A 428 -10.29 42.81 1.12
N LEU A 429 -10.90 41.70 1.56
CA LEU A 429 -10.29 40.77 2.49
C LEU A 429 -9.03 40.12 1.86
N PRO A 430 -7.99 39.85 2.66
CA PRO A 430 -6.79 39.17 2.17
C PRO A 430 -7.11 37.72 1.77
N ASP A 431 -6.33 37.18 0.84
CA ASP A 431 -6.54 35.85 0.23
C ASP A 431 -6.59 34.68 1.24
N ASP A 432 -6.03 34.87 2.44
CA ASP A 432 -5.97 33.89 3.52
C ASP A 432 -7.07 34.07 4.60
N PHE A 433 -8.03 34.97 4.39
CA PHE A 433 -9.21 35.16 5.24
C PHE A 433 -10.48 34.92 4.41
N LEU A 434 -10.96 33.68 4.43
CA LEU A 434 -12.03 33.21 3.55
C LEU A 434 -13.33 33.05 4.31
N ILE A 435 -14.37 33.77 3.89
CA ILE A 435 -15.75 33.56 4.38
C ILE A 435 -16.40 32.53 3.46
N ILE A 436 -16.67 31.33 3.98
CA ILE A 436 -17.07 30.16 3.16
C ILE A 436 -18.59 30.03 3.10
N LEU A 437 -19.26 30.19 4.24
CA LEU A 437 -20.72 30.05 4.40
C LEU A 437 -21.24 31.12 5.36
N ALA A 438 -22.49 31.52 5.15
CA ALA A 438 -23.25 32.29 6.11
C ALA A 438 -24.50 31.49 6.50
N LYS A 439 -24.95 31.61 7.74
CA LYS A 439 -26.23 31.08 8.19
C LYS A 439 -27.14 32.23 8.57
N ARG A 440 -28.29 32.32 7.89
CA ARG A 440 -29.34 33.32 8.12
C ARG A 440 -30.66 32.59 8.36
N ASP A 441 -31.35 32.93 9.44
CA ASP A 441 -32.66 32.35 9.80
C ASP A 441 -32.72 30.81 9.80
N GLY A 442 -31.59 30.15 10.08
CA GLY A 442 -31.51 28.68 10.08
C GLY A 442 -30.99 28.07 8.77
N GLU A 443 -31.01 28.80 7.67
CA GLU A 443 -30.57 28.32 6.35
C GLU A 443 -29.09 28.61 6.09
N LEU A 444 -28.41 27.66 5.43
CA LEU A 444 -27.02 27.80 5.02
C LEU A 444 -26.95 28.41 3.63
N ILE A 445 -26.31 29.57 3.52
CA ILE A 445 -26.15 30.34 2.30
C ILE A 445 -24.67 30.30 1.88
N LYS A 446 -24.43 30.00 0.61
CA LYS A 446 -23.10 30.09 0.02
C LYS A 446 -22.72 31.56 -0.17
N VAL A 447 -21.60 31.97 0.42
CA VAL A 447 -21.09 33.33 0.27
C VAL A 447 -20.39 33.43 -1.08
N SER A 448 -20.84 34.37 -1.91
CA SER A 448 -20.26 34.74 -3.19
C SER A 448 -19.86 36.22 -3.17
N GLY A 449 -19.20 36.72 -4.21
CA GLY A 449 -18.81 38.14 -4.29
C GLY A 449 -19.97 39.12 -4.11
N SER A 450 -21.17 38.74 -4.56
CA SER A 450 -22.41 39.52 -4.44
C SER A 450 -23.19 39.29 -3.14
N PHE A 451 -22.66 38.48 -2.21
CA PHE A 451 -23.34 38.23 -0.94
C PHE A 451 -23.29 39.47 -0.06
N GLU A 452 -24.47 39.95 0.35
CA GLU A 452 -24.64 41.10 1.22
C GLU A 452 -24.82 40.66 2.68
N PHE A 453 -24.01 41.22 3.56
CA PHE A 453 -24.02 40.89 4.99
C PHE A 453 -25.18 41.58 5.71
N MET A 454 -25.92 40.82 6.51
CA MET A 454 -27.04 41.30 7.32
C MET A 454 -26.78 41.12 8.82
N PRO A 455 -27.50 41.87 9.68
CA PRO A 455 -27.42 41.68 11.13
C PRO A 455 -27.74 40.22 11.51
N ASN A 456 -27.04 39.68 12.50
CA ASN A 456 -27.20 38.33 13.02
C ASN A 456 -26.83 37.16 12.09
N ASP A 457 -26.29 37.44 10.89
CA ASP A 457 -25.67 36.39 10.08
C ASP A 457 -24.55 35.69 10.87
N ILE A 458 -24.54 34.36 10.83
CA ILE A 458 -23.44 33.56 11.39
C ILE A 458 -22.52 33.13 10.25
N LEU A 459 -21.33 33.71 10.22
CA LEU A 459 -20.30 33.45 9.23
C LEU A 459 -19.41 32.28 9.65
N LEU A 460 -19.08 31.43 8.67
CA LEU A 460 -18.05 30.40 8.78
C LEU A 460 -16.79 30.92 8.08
N ILE A 461 -15.76 31.23 8.86
CA ILE A 461 -14.53 31.88 8.41
C ILE A 461 -13.37 30.88 8.51
N LEU A 462 -12.58 30.76 7.45
CA LEU A 462 -11.33 30.01 7.44
C LEU A 462 -10.16 31.00 7.47
N CYS A 463 -9.36 30.93 8.53
CA CYS A 463 -8.15 31.72 8.69
C CYS A 463 -7.11 30.99 9.55
N ASN A 464 -5.93 30.74 8.97
CA ASN A 464 -4.87 29.95 9.61
C ASN A 464 -4.09 30.71 10.72
N SER A 465 -4.32 32.02 10.89
CA SER A 465 -3.59 32.87 11.85
C SER A 465 -4.53 33.52 12.86
N GLU A 466 -4.38 33.19 14.14
CA GLU A 466 -5.18 33.76 15.23
C GLU A 466 -5.04 35.28 15.32
N LEU A 467 -3.81 35.79 15.26
CA LEU A 467 -3.51 37.21 15.32
C LEU A 467 -4.16 37.98 14.16
N ARG A 468 -4.16 37.40 12.96
CA ARG A 468 -4.77 38.02 11.77
C ARG A 468 -6.28 37.99 11.84
N TYR A 469 -6.85 36.88 12.31
CA TYR A 469 -8.29 36.75 12.53
C TYR A 469 -8.80 37.83 13.47
N GLN A 470 -8.17 38.01 14.64
CA GLN A 470 -8.55 39.06 15.60
C GLN A 470 -8.38 40.46 15.02
N LYS A 471 -7.30 40.71 14.25
CA LYS A 471 -7.06 42.00 13.62
C LYS A 471 -8.15 42.36 12.61
N ILE A 472 -8.54 41.42 11.75
CA ILE A 472 -9.57 41.66 10.72
C ILE A 472 -10.93 41.86 11.37
N ILE A 473 -11.31 41.02 12.34
CA ILE A 473 -12.57 41.22 13.07
C ILE A 473 -12.64 42.60 13.71
N ARG A 474 -11.54 43.04 14.34
CA ARG A 474 -11.45 44.36 14.96
C ARG A 474 -11.49 45.52 13.96
N ILE A 475 -10.87 45.39 12.78
CA ILE A 475 -10.86 46.44 11.75
C ILE A 475 -12.27 46.65 11.18
N TYR A 476 -12.96 45.55 10.88
CA TYR A 476 -14.27 45.61 10.25
C TYR A 476 -15.42 45.72 11.27
N GLU A 477 -15.09 45.75 12.58
CA GLU A 477 -16.07 45.61 13.67
C GLU A 477 -17.09 44.53 13.32
N LEU A 478 -16.59 43.43 12.74
CA LEU A 478 -17.37 42.21 12.62
C LEU A 478 -17.86 41.91 14.02
#